data_AF-A0A310SD02-F1
#
_entry.id   AF-A0A310SD02-F1
#
_cell.length_a   1.000
_cell.length_b   1.000
_cell.length_c   1.000
_cell.angle_alpha   90.00
_cell.angle_beta   90.00
_cell.angle_gamma   90.00
#
_symmetry.space_group_name_H-M   'P 1'
#
loop_
_entity.id
_entity.type
_entity.pdbx_description
1 polymer ?
#
loop_
_entity_poly.entity_id
_entity_poly.type
_entity_poly.pdbx_seq_one_letter_code
_entity_poly.pdbx_strand_id
1 'polypeptide(L)'
;VVTDFDLTLTKQHINGKKILTSFGIFSRCKQLPETYKEKSNHLYKKYRPIEIDPNLSIGIKSKAMSDWILAAEEIMKGIPFNPNEIPEVCKNYGPDLRDRTKDLLKMLYLAEIPILVFSAGLGDIVQAMLKDRDVLFNNIKIISNFLKYKDEKLAGFQNEKLIHVFNKNEHAIEQDYLRFLEGRK
;
A
#
# COMPACT_ATOMS: atom_id res chain seq x y z
N VAL A 1 -1.32 12.32 13.53
CA VAL A 1 -2.18 12.19 12.32
C VAL A 1 -2.19 10.73 11.88
N VAL A 2 -3.35 10.15 11.56
CA VAL A 2 -3.46 8.83 10.94
C VAL A 2 -4.12 9.02 9.58
N THR A 3 -3.50 8.50 8.52
CA THR A 3 -3.96 8.69 7.14
C THR A 3 -3.79 7.42 6.32
N ASP A 4 -4.71 7.20 5.38
CA ASP A 4 -4.48 6.24 4.30
C ASP A 4 -3.53 6.84 3.23
N PHE A 5 -3.05 6.01 2.29
CA PHE A 5 -2.17 6.44 1.21
C PHE A 5 -2.88 6.47 -0.14
N ASP A 6 -3.28 5.31 -0.65
CA ASP A 6 -3.88 5.17 -1.97
C ASP A 6 -5.20 5.92 -2.04
N LEU A 7 -5.34 6.80 -3.04
CA LEU A 7 -6.52 7.63 -3.23
C LEU A 7 -6.85 8.53 -2.03
N THR A 8 -5.90 8.75 -1.11
CA THR A 8 -5.98 9.66 0.07
C THR A 8 -4.83 10.68 0.09
N LEU A 9 -3.57 10.22 0.16
CA LEU A 9 -2.42 11.09 -0.10
C LEU A 9 -2.15 11.22 -1.60
N THR A 10 -2.35 10.14 -2.36
CA THR A 10 -2.31 10.19 -3.84
C THR A 10 -3.62 10.74 -4.40
N LYS A 11 -3.58 11.40 -5.57
CA LYS A 11 -4.79 11.89 -6.26
C LYS A 11 -5.77 10.74 -6.53
N GLN A 12 -7.06 11.01 -6.74
CA GLN A 12 -8.01 9.97 -7.17
C GLN A 12 -8.01 9.77 -8.69
N HIS A 13 -7.81 10.87 -9.42
CA HIS A 13 -7.78 10.91 -10.88
C HIS A 13 -6.92 12.08 -11.34
N ILE A 14 -6.39 11.99 -12.56
CA ILE A 14 -5.70 13.08 -13.26
C ILE A 14 -6.39 13.22 -14.62
N ASN A 15 -6.91 14.41 -14.93
CA ASN A 15 -7.64 14.70 -16.18
C ASN A 15 -8.75 13.66 -16.48
N GLY A 16 -9.56 13.32 -15.46
CA GLY A 16 -10.66 12.35 -15.57
C GLY A 16 -10.22 10.88 -15.65
N LYS A 17 -8.92 10.57 -15.71
CA LYS A 17 -8.41 9.20 -15.72
C LYS A 17 -8.04 8.75 -14.31
N LYS A 18 -8.47 7.55 -13.93
CA LYS A 18 -8.07 6.94 -12.64
C LYS A 18 -6.57 6.71 -12.61
N ILE A 19 -5.98 6.95 -11.45
CA ILE A 19 -4.57 6.65 -11.19
C ILE A 19 -4.37 5.21 -10.70
N LEU A 20 -3.12 4.75 -10.74
CA LEU A 20 -2.74 3.45 -10.18
C LEU A 20 -2.63 3.54 -8.65
N THR A 21 -3.13 2.52 -7.96
CA THR A 21 -2.81 2.27 -6.56
C THR A 21 -1.40 1.73 -6.41
N SER A 22 -0.87 1.64 -5.20
CA SER A 22 0.43 1.03 -4.90
C SER A 22 0.63 -0.36 -5.53
N PHE A 23 -0.35 -1.28 -5.40
CA PHE A 23 -0.33 -2.56 -6.11
C PHE A 23 -0.40 -2.42 -7.63
N GLY A 24 -1.16 -1.43 -8.13
CA GLY A 24 -1.21 -1.12 -9.57
C GLY A 24 0.14 -0.65 -10.12
N ILE A 25 0.89 0.15 -9.35
CA ILE A 25 2.25 0.59 -9.72
C ILE A 25 3.19 -0.61 -9.71
N PHE A 26 3.15 -1.45 -8.67
CA PHE A 26 3.96 -2.67 -8.62
C PHE A 26 3.74 -3.58 -9.84
N SER A 27 2.51 -3.72 -10.32
CA SER A 27 2.21 -4.52 -11.52
C SER A 27 2.89 -4.02 -12.82
N ARG A 28 3.50 -2.83 -12.78
CA ARG A 28 4.29 -2.25 -13.89
C ARG A 28 5.78 -2.61 -13.85
N CYS A 29 6.26 -3.28 -12.80
CA CYS A 29 7.62 -3.81 -12.76
C CYS A 29 7.86 -4.77 -13.93
N LYS A 30 8.94 -4.55 -14.67
CA LYS A 30 9.38 -5.34 -15.83
C LYS A 30 9.81 -6.75 -15.40
N GLN A 31 10.29 -6.91 -14.16
CA GLN A 31 10.66 -8.21 -13.59
C GLN A 31 9.45 -9.13 -13.35
N LEU A 32 8.22 -8.61 -13.35
CA LEU A 32 7.03 -9.43 -13.16
C LEU A 32 6.66 -10.17 -14.46
N PRO A 33 6.55 -11.51 -14.42
CA PRO A 33 6.20 -12.29 -15.60
C PRO A 33 4.76 -12.00 -16.04
N GLU A 34 4.46 -12.26 -17.31
CA GLU A 34 3.12 -12.03 -17.85
C GLU A 34 2.05 -12.87 -17.12
N THR A 35 2.42 -14.08 -16.69
CA THR A 35 1.56 -14.95 -15.88
C THR A 35 1.14 -14.32 -14.55
N TYR A 36 1.99 -13.47 -13.93
CA TYR A 36 1.60 -12.72 -12.74
C TYR A 36 0.53 -11.68 -13.10
N LYS A 37 0.71 -10.93 -14.20
CA LYS A 37 -0.23 -9.89 -14.62
C LYS A 37 -1.60 -10.46 -14.98
N GLU A 38 -1.61 -11.59 -15.69
CA GLU A 38 -2.83 -12.32 -16.04
C GLU A 38 -3.60 -12.77 -14.77
N LYS A 39 -2.90 -13.43 -13.84
CA LYS A 39 -3.49 -13.87 -12.57
C LYS A 39 -3.97 -12.69 -11.72
N SER A 40 -3.17 -11.64 -11.60
CA SER A 40 -3.52 -10.43 -10.87
C SER A 40 -4.78 -9.76 -11.45
N ASN A 41 -4.88 -9.65 -12.78
CA ASN A 41 -6.07 -9.13 -13.45
C ASN A 41 -7.30 -10.03 -13.24
N HIS A 42 -7.12 -11.35 -13.24
CA HIS A 42 -8.20 -12.29 -12.92
C HIS A 42 -8.71 -12.08 -11.48
N LEU A 43 -7.80 -11.97 -10.51
CA LEU A 43 -8.18 -11.66 -9.12
C LEU A 43 -8.91 -10.32 -9.02
N TYR A 44 -8.42 -9.28 -9.70
CA TYR A 44 -9.09 -7.97 -9.73
C TYR A 44 -10.52 -8.07 -10.26
N LYS A 45 -10.72 -8.73 -11.41
CA LYS A 45 -12.06 -8.91 -12.01
C LYS A 45 -13.01 -9.69 -11.09
N LYS A 46 -12.49 -10.63 -10.30
CA LYS A 46 -13.28 -11.42 -9.34
C LYS A 46 -13.66 -10.62 -8.10
N TYR A 47 -12.69 -9.97 -7.45
CA TYR A 47 -12.88 -9.42 -6.10
C TYR A 47 -13.28 -7.95 -6.10
N ARG A 48 -12.89 -7.16 -7.10
CA ARG A 48 -13.24 -5.72 -7.13
C ARG A 48 -14.76 -5.48 -7.14
N PRO A 49 -15.59 -6.22 -7.91
CA PRO A 49 -17.04 -6.05 -7.85
C PRO A 49 -17.60 -6.28 -6.44
N ILE A 50 -17.08 -7.26 -5.71
CA ILE A 50 -17.49 -7.59 -4.34
C ILE A 50 -17.13 -6.46 -3.37
N GLU A 51 -15.91 -5.91 -3.48
CA GLU A 51 -15.43 -4.82 -2.64
C GLU A 51 -16.38 -3.60 -2.68
N ILE A 52 -16.81 -3.22 -3.88
CA ILE A 52 -17.58 -1.99 -4.11
C ILE A 52 -19.10 -2.19 -4.09
N ASP A 53 -19.59 -3.43 -4.00
CA ASP A 53 -21.03 -3.71 -4.07
C ASP A 53 -21.77 -3.11 -2.86
N PRO A 54 -22.66 -2.11 -3.02
CA PRO A 54 -23.34 -1.49 -1.89
C PRO A 54 -24.31 -2.43 -1.16
N ASN A 55 -24.70 -3.55 -1.78
CA ASN A 55 -25.70 -4.48 -1.24
C ASN A 55 -25.09 -5.62 -0.40
N LEU A 56 -23.77 -5.81 -0.46
CA LEU A 56 -23.09 -6.83 0.33
C LEU A 56 -22.75 -6.32 1.73
N SER A 57 -22.94 -7.18 2.72
CA SER A 57 -22.57 -6.87 4.10
C SER A 57 -21.06 -6.71 4.27
N ILE A 58 -20.66 -5.91 5.25
CA ILE A 58 -19.24 -5.71 5.58
C ILE A 58 -18.55 -7.05 5.90
N GLY A 59 -19.24 -8.01 6.54
CA GLY A 59 -18.69 -9.33 6.83
C GLY A 59 -18.33 -10.13 5.57
N ILE A 60 -19.23 -10.15 4.57
CA ILE A 60 -18.98 -10.83 3.28
C ILE A 60 -17.81 -10.16 2.55
N LYS A 61 -17.82 -8.82 2.49
CA LYS A 61 -16.76 -8.06 1.85
C LYS A 61 -15.42 -8.27 2.53
N SER A 62 -15.39 -8.20 3.87
CA SER A 62 -14.19 -8.39 4.67
C SER A 62 -13.56 -9.74 4.40
N LYS A 63 -14.35 -10.83 4.44
CA LYS A 63 -13.85 -12.16 4.08
C LYS A 63 -13.31 -12.21 2.65
N ALA A 64 -14.03 -11.65 1.68
CA ALA A 64 -13.58 -11.64 0.30
C ALA A 64 -12.27 -10.86 0.10
N MET A 65 -12.06 -9.77 0.84
CA MET A 65 -10.80 -9.00 0.81
C MET A 65 -9.64 -9.75 1.46
N SER A 66 -9.89 -10.52 2.54
CA SER A 66 -8.90 -11.45 3.09
C SER A 66 -8.51 -12.53 2.08
N ASP A 67 -9.50 -13.13 1.42
CA ASP A 67 -9.26 -14.13 0.37
C ASP A 67 -8.48 -13.51 -0.80
N TRP A 68 -8.76 -12.26 -1.16
CA TRP A 68 -8.07 -11.56 -2.25
C TRP A 68 -6.60 -11.28 -1.90
N ILE A 69 -6.30 -10.73 -0.73
CA ILE A 69 -4.91 -10.39 -0.38
C ILE A 69 -4.05 -11.65 -0.21
N LEU A 70 -4.61 -12.75 0.29
CA LEU A 70 -3.96 -14.06 0.33
C LEU A 70 -3.68 -14.60 -1.08
N ALA A 71 -4.67 -14.54 -1.98
CA ALA A 71 -4.47 -14.96 -3.36
C ALA A 71 -3.42 -14.09 -4.08
N ALA A 72 -3.40 -12.78 -3.80
CA ALA A 72 -2.39 -11.87 -4.34
C ALA A 72 -0.97 -12.22 -3.84
N GLU A 73 -0.84 -12.63 -2.57
CA GLU A 73 0.41 -13.13 -2.01
C GLU A 73 0.87 -14.43 -2.70
N GLU A 74 -0.04 -15.38 -2.92
CA GLU A 74 0.32 -16.66 -3.54
C GLU A 74 0.83 -16.50 -4.97
N ILE A 75 0.21 -15.63 -5.76
CA ILE A 75 0.63 -15.46 -7.17
C ILE A 75 1.99 -14.77 -7.33
N MET A 76 2.50 -14.10 -6.30
CA MET A 76 3.83 -13.46 -6.33
C MET A 76 4.96 -14.37 -5.83
N LYS A 77 4.66 -15.40 -5.02
CA LYS A 77 5.68 -16.28 -4.43
C LYS A 77 6.52 -16.97 -5.51
N GLY A 78 7.83 -16.99 -5.29
CA GLY A 78 8.81 -17.65 -6.15
C GLY A 78 9.29 -16.82 -7.34
N ILE A 79 8.71 -15.65 -7.62
CA ILE A 79 9.15 -14.76 -8.69
C ILE A 79 10.51 -14.15 -8.31
N PRO A 80 11.58 -14.32 -9.11
CA PRO A 80 12.83 -13.58 -8.93
C PRO A 80 12.57 -12.08 -9.03
N PHE A 81 12.99 -11.31 -8.02
CA PHE A 81 12.69 -9.88 -7.99
C PHE A 81 13.76 -9.10 -7.23
N ASN A 82 14.37 -8.15 -7.92
CA ASN A 82 15.28 -7.17 -7.34
C ASN A 82 14.51 -5.91 -6.91
N PRO A 83 14.51 -5.55 -5.61
CA PRO A 83 13.79 -4.37 -5.10
C PRO A 83 14.31 -3.04 -5.68
N ASN A 84 15.50 -3.00 -6.28
CA ASN A 84 16.06 -1.79 -6.88
C ASN A 84 15.25 -1.27 -8.08
N GLU A 85 14.37 -2.07 -8.67
CA GLU A 85 13.45 -1.61 -9.72
C GLU A 85 12.33 -0.71 -9.17
N ILE A 86 11.93 -0.89 -7.90
CA ILE A 86 10.76 -0.21 -7.31
C ILE A 86 10.86 1.34 -7.44
N PRO A 87 11.99 2.00 -7.11
CA PRO A 87 12.13 3.44 -7.30
C PRO A 87 11.92 3.89 -8.76
N GLU A 88 12.46 3.15 -9.73
CA GLU A 88 12.29 3.49 -11.16
C GLU A 88 10.82 3.40 -11.58
N VAL A 89 10.13 2.35 -11.14
CA VAL A 89 8.71 2.14 -11.46
C VAL A 89 7.83 3.20 -10.80
N CYS A 90 8.12 3.60 -9.55
CA CYS A 90 7.44 4.70 -8.88
C CYS A 90 7.64 6.02 -9.60
N LYS A 91 8.85 6.32 -10.10
CA LYS A 91 9.12 7.53 -10.87
C LYS A 91 8.35 7.55 -12.20
N ASN A 92 8.26 6.41 -12.88
CA ASN A 92 7.66 6.31 -14.20
C ASN A 92 6.13 6.22 -14.20
N TYR A 93 5.55 5.57 -13.18
CA TYR A 93 4.11 5.25 -13.14
C TYR A 93 3.38 5.78 -11.89
N GLY A 94 4.12 6.31 -10.93
CA GLY A 94 3.56 6.82 -9.68
C GLY A 94 2.78 8.12 -9.90
N PRO A 95 1.54 8.22 -9.41
CA PRO A 95 0.76 9.45 -9.50
C PRO A 95 1.31 10.57 -8.63
N ASP A 96 0.96 11.81 -8.94
CA ASP A 96 1.17 12.91 -7.99
C ASP A 96 0.36 12.73 -6.71
N LEU A 97 0.86 13.35 -5.64
CA LEU A 97 0.08 13.54 -4.42
C LEU A 97 -1.05 14.51 -4.69
N ARG A 98 -2.08 14.48 -3.83
CA ARG A 98 -3.10 15.53 -3.82
C ARG A 98 -2.45 16.91 -3.65
N ASP A 99 -3.14 17.92 -4.17
CA ASP A 99 -2.65 19.28 -4.13
C ASP A 99 -2.42 19.70 -2.66
N ARG A 100 -1.32 20.42 -2.41
CA ARG A 100 -0.88 20.84 -1.07
C ARG A 100 -0.48 19.72 -0.09
N THR A 101 -0.50 18.44 -0.47
CA THR A 101 -0.04 17.35 0.42
C THR A 101 1.41 17.51 0.85
N LYS A 102 2.31 17.97 -0.03
CA LYS A 102 3.72 18.20 0.34
C LYS A 102 3.85 19.24 1.45
N ASP A 103 3.13 20.36 1.34
CA ASP A 103 3.12 21.42 2.35
C ASP A 103 2.55 20.92 3.67
N LEU A 104 1.43 20.18 3.63
CA LEU A 104 0.81 19.60 4.81
C LEU A 104 1.79 18.68 5.57
N LEU A 105 2.44 17.74 4.86
CA LEU A 105 3.39 16.81 5.48
C LEU A 105 4.60 17.56 6.06
N LYS A 106 5.09 18.59 5.35
CA LYS A 106 6.19 19.44 5.83
C LYS A 106 5.81 20.24 7.08
N MET A 107 4.60 20.82 7.12
CA MET A 107 4.10 21.54 8.29
C MET A 107 4.00 20.62 9.52
N LEU A 108 3.44 19.42 9.34
CA LEU A 108 3.33 18.42 10.41
C LEU A 108 4.71 17.97 10.91
N TYR A 109 5.68 17.80 10.00
CA TYR A 109 7.07 17.51 10.35
C TYR A 109 7.71 18.62 11.18
N LEU A 110 7.60 19.88 10.76
CA LEU A 110 8.14 21.04 11.49
C LEU A 110 7.50 21.24 12.86
N ALA A 111 6.24 20.83 13.01
CA ALA A 111 5.53 20.83 14.28
C ALA A 111 5.75 19.56 15.12
N GLU A 112 6.64 18.66 14.67
CA GLU A 112 6.96 17.38 15.32
C GLU A 112 5.76 16.44 15.56
N ILE A 113 4.69 16.65 14.78
CA ILE A 113 3.45 15.87 14.88
C ILE A 113 3.67 14.52 14.20
N PRO A 114 3.50 13.38 14.91
CA PRO A 114 3.72 12.07 14.32
C PRO A 114 2.61 11.74 13.31
N ILE A 115 3.01 11.10 12.22
CA ILE A 115 2.12 10.70 11.13
C ILE A 115 2.20 9.19 10.97
N LEU A 116 1.06 8.52 11.09
CA LEU A 116 0.92 7.13 10.68
C LEU A 116 0.27 7.09 9.30
N VAL A 117 1.01 6.59 8.31
CA VAL A 117 0.45 6.17 7.03
C VAL A 117 0.01 4.72 7.16
N PHE A 118 -1.29 4.49 7.32
CA PHE A 118 -1.89 3.17 7.50
C PHE A 118 -2.57 2.71 6.20
N SER A 119 -1.83 1.96 5.39
CA SER A 119 -2.20 1.59 4.03
C SER A 119 -2.48 0.10 3.88
N ALA A 120 -3.58 -0.26 3.21
CA ALA A 120 -3.86 -1.65 2.78
C ALA A 120 -3.13 -2.00 1.47
N GLY A 121 -2.36 -1.07 0.93
CA GLY A 121 -1.58 -1.22 -0.28
C GLY A 121 -0.27 -1.98 -0.08
N LEU A 122 0.67 -1.75 -1.00
CA LEU A 122 2.02 -2.34 -0.98
C LEU A 122 3.03 -1.36 -0.37
N GLY A 123 3.54 -1.70 0.81
CA GLY A 123 4.39 -0.83 1.65
C GLY A 123 5.65 -0.34 0.96
N ASP A 124 6.35 -1.21 0.22
CA ASP A 124 7.58 -0.84 -0.51
C ASP A 124 7.32 0.27 -1.53
N ILE A 125 6.17 0.22 -2.22
CA ILE A 125 5.75 1.25 -3.17
C ILE A 125 5.36 2.53 -2.43
N VAL A 126 4.61 2.43 -1.33
CA VAL A 126 4.25 3.60 -0.51
C VAL A 126 5.51 4.34 -0.05
N GLN A 127 6.48 3.61 0.50
CA GLN A 127 7.74 4.16 0.98
C GLN A 127 8.55 4.80 -0.16
N ALA A 128 8.71 4.08 -1.28
CA ALA A 128 9.44 4.58 -2.44
C ALA A 128 8.78 5.84 -3.04
N MET A 129 7.45 5.88 -3.10
CA MET A 129 6.69 7.03 -3.57
C MET A 129 6.89 8.27 -2.69
N LEU A 130 6.78 8.12 -1.36
CA LEU A 130 7.01 9.22 -0.42
C LEU A 130 8.45 9.74 -0.48
N LYS A 131 9.42 8.83 -0.68
CA LYS A 131 10.84 9.18 -0.85
C LYS A 131 11.09 9.94 -2.16
N ASP A 132 10.58 9.42 -3.28
CA ASP A 132 10.69 10.05 -4.61
C ASP A 132 10.08 11.46 -4.68
N ARG A 133 9.11 11.77 -3.81
CA ARG A 133 8.45 13.08 -3.73
C ARG A 133 9.04 14.03 -2.69
N ASP A 134 10.13 13.63 -2.02
CA ASP A 134 10.81 14.36 -0.95
C ASP A 134 9.90 14.68 0.25
N VAL A 135 9.02 13.73 0.62
CA VAL A 135 8.08 13.90 1.74
C VAL A 135 8.12 12.78 2.77
N LEU A 136 9.04 11.82 2.63
CA LEU A 136 9.27 10.79 3.65
C LEU A 136 10.13 11.36 4.80
N PHE A 137 9.50 12.18 5.64
CA PHE A 137 10.10 12.76 6.84
C PHE A 137 10.20 11.73 7.98
N ASN A 138 11.07 11.98 8.96
CA ASN A 138 11.35 11.05 10.06
C ASN A 138 10.18 10.88 11.06
N ASN A 139 9.19 11.79 11.05
CA ASN A 139 7.97 11.70 11.85
C ASN A 139 6.89 10.81 11.20
N ILE A 140 7.14 10.26 10.02
CA ILE A 140 6.23 9.35 9.32
C ILE A 140 6.59 7.90 9.62
N LYS A 141 5.65 7.16 10.22
CA LYS A 141 5.65 5.69 10.26
C LYS A 141 4.71 5.16 9.19
N ILE A 142 5.11 4.10 8.50
CA ILE A 142 4.28 3.40 7.50
C ILE A 142 3.90 2.03 8.06
N ILE A 143 2.61 1.74 8.11
CA ILE A 143 2.07 0.39 8.36
C ILE A 143 1.32 -0.03 7.11
N SER A 144 1.83 -1.07 6.45
CA SER A 144 1.27 -1.59 5.19
C SER A 144 1.76 -3.02 4.93
N ASN A 145 1.37 -3.62 3.81
CA ASN A 145 1.85 -4.95 3.42
C ASN A 145 3.22 -4.82 2.74
N PHE A 146 4.30 -5.16 3.42
CA PHE A 146 5.66 -5.09 2.85
C PHE A 146 6.07 -6.42 2.23
N LEU A 147 6.77 -6.38 1.10
CA LEU A 147 7.26 -7.56 0.41
C LEU A 147 8.30 -8.31 1.24
N LYS A 148 8.16 -9.63 1.29
CA LYS A 148 9.14 -10.53 1.86
C LYS A 148 9.99 -11.11 0.73
N TYR A 149 11.30 -11.13 0.95
CA TYR A 149 12.27 -11.68 0.01
C TYR A 149 12.94 -12.91 0.63
N LYS A 150 13.18 -13.94 -0.18
CA LYS A 150 13.97 -15.12 0.18
C LYS A 150 14.70 -15.61 -1.07
N ASP A 151 16.01 -15.80 -0.98
CA ASP A 151 16.84 -16.31 -2.08
C ASP A 151 16.62 -15.54 -3.40
N GLU A 152 16.65 -14.20 -3.32
CA GLU A 152 16.41 -13.26 -4.43
C GLU A 152 15.03 -13.37 -5.11
N LYS A 153 14.07 -14.03 -4.44
CA LYS A 153 12.70 -14.21 -4.90
C LYS A 153 11.71 -13.62 -3.92
N LEU A 154 10.54 -13.25 -4.42
CA LEU A 154 9.40 -12.88 -3.60
C LEU A 154 8.91 -14.11 -2.82
N ALA A 155 8.68 -13.91 -1.52
CA ALA A 155 8.26 -14.95 -0.57
C ALA A 155 6.92 -14.62 0.11
N GLY A 156 6.17 -13.67 -0.44
CA GLY A 156 4.91 -13.17 0.10
C GLY A 156 5.09 -11.82 0.80
N PHE A 157 4.38 -11.61 1.91
CA PHE A 157 4.49 -10.40 2.72
C PHE A 157 5.21 -10.64 4.05
N GLN A 158 5.77 -9.58 4.62
CA GLN A 158 6.45 -9.62 5.92
C GLN A 158 5.46 -9.69 7.09
N ASN A 159 4.26 -9.17 6.90
CA ASN A 159 3.24 -9.04 7.93
C ASN A 159 2.69 -10.42 8.35
N GLU A 160 2.59 -10.66 9.66
CA GLU A 160 1.87 -11.82 10.19
C GLU A 160 0.36 -11.75 9.87
N LYS A 161 -0.19 -10.52 9.88
CA LYS A 161 -1.58 -10.24 9.52
C LYS A 161 -1.62 -9.28 8.33
N LEU A 162 -2.15 -9.77 7.21
CA LEU A 162 -2.30 -8.97 6.00
C LEU A 162 -3.37 -7.89 6.19
N ILE A 163 -3.07 -6.67 5.72
CA ILE A 163 -3.93 -5.51 5.83
C ILE A 163 -4.74 -5.39 4.53
N HIS A 164 -6.05 -5.31 4.66
CA HIS A 164 -7.00 -5.01 3.59
C HIS A 164 -7.95 -3.87 4.03
N VAL A 165 -8.81 -3.41 3.11
CA VAL A 165 -9.64 -2.20 3.31
C VAL A 165 -10.61 -2.27 4.51
N PHE A 166 -10.93 -3.47 5.03
CA PHE A 166 -11.89 -3.67 6.12
C PHE A 166 -11.29 -4.12 7.45
N ASN A 167 -9.96 -4.26 7.58
CA ASN A 167 -9.31 -4.69 8.83
C ASN A 167 -8.22 -3.72 9.33
N LYS A 168 -8.27 -2.45 8.91
CA LYS A 168 -7.39 -1.39 9.43
C LYS A 168 -7.83 -0.96 10.84
N ASN A 169 -7.55 -1.81 11.82
CA ASN A 169 -7.86 -1.60 13.23
C ASN A 169 -6.60 -1.82 14.09
N GLU A 170 -6.75 -1.68 15.40
CA GLU A 170 -5.68 -1.81 16.39
C GLU A 170 -4.93 -3.14 16.32
N HIS A 171 -5.57 -4.22 15.83
CA HIS A 171 -4.93 -5.53 15.68
C HIS A 171 -3.94 -5.62 14.53
N ALA A 172 -3.94 -4.62 13.64
CA ALA A 172 -2.98 -4.49 12.55
C ALA A 172 -1.86 -3.48 12.87
N ILE A 173 -1.88 -2.88 14.07
CA ILE A 173 -0.83 -1.98 14.56
C ILE A 173 0.06 -2.74 15.56
N GLU A 174 1.37 -2.69 15.35
CA GLU A 174 2.36 -3.25 16.29
C GLU A 174 2.24 -2.58 17.67
N GLN A 175 2.28 -3.37 18.75
CA GLN A 175 2.17 -2.84 20.12
C GLN A 175 3.23 -1.77 20.45
N ASP A 176 4.43 -1.89 19.87
CA ASP A 176 5.51 -0.92 20.09
C ASP A 176 5.17 0.48 19.55
N TYR A 177 4.34 0.57 18.50
CA TYR A 177 3.85 1.86 18.02
C TYR A 177 2.83 2.48 18.97
N LEU A 178 1.94 1.65 19.53
CA LEU A 178 0.94 2.12 20.49
C LEU A 178 1.63 2.69 21.74
N ARG A 179 2.68 2.03 22.24
CA ARG A 179 3.50 2.53 23.36
C ARG A 179 4.20 3.86 23.04
N PHE A 180 4.72 4.02 21.83
CA PHE A 180 5.30 5.29 21.39
C PHE A 180 4.28 6.45 21.40
N LEU A 181 3.02 6.17 21.09
CA LEU A 181 1.95 7.17 21.16
C LEU A 181 1.56 7.51 22.60
N GLU A 182 1.58 6.54 23.51
CA GLU A 182 1.25 6.74 24.94
C GLU A 182 2.20 7.70 25.65
N GLY A 183 3.48 7.73 25.25
CA GLY A 183 4.50 8.62 25.82
C GLY A 183 4.42 10.08 25.39
N ARG A 184 3.43 10.47 24.59
CA ARG A 184 3.28 11.82 24.00
C ARG A 184 2.12 12.64 24.60
N LYS A 185 1.72 12.34 25.84
CA LYS A 185 0.72 13.12 26.59
C LYS A 185 1.26 14.48 27.01
#